data_AF-A0A932A4R6-F1
#
_entry.id   AF-A0A932A4R6-F1
#
_cell.length_a   1.000
_cell.length_b   1.000
_cell.length_c   1.000
_cell.angle_alpha   90.00
_cell.angle_beta   90.00
_cell.angle_gamma   90.00
#
_symmetry.space_group_name_H-M   'P 1'
#
loop_
_entity.id
_entity.type
_entity.pdbx_description
1 polymer ?
#
loop_
_entity_poly.entity_id
_entity_poly.type
_entity_poly.pdbx_seq_one_letter_code
_entity_poly.pdbx_strand_id
1 'polypeptide(L)'
;MFNLKKLFTISLILLLPFSSLAQNTRETSGPSPTWAALWAHIIPGGGHMYQGDWGKGLLFTTTEGALLSSSLVLLTKDKKKTDMAAFNLLTLFQNEHFYNIYSAYQDARIKIKNEAYLSEISKENILNLLASPFDLNLLGRWTFLLPISIVTGITAWIMSDDNRSVKIRSSGASWAFPLLGGQSTTIGVGEEAYFRGYLQSEFKELFKSEWVAIGSQSLLFAAAHDIYIDDPKLPKVARYWPGALRFTFAAYSGWVTERNHYSIRENVAMHAWWDFLLLSGEYLITGKVEPFVLSVSLPL
;
A
#
# COMPACT_ATOMS: atom_id res chain seq x y z
N MET A 1 19.38 13.37 -6.31
CA MET A 1 18.26 14.10 -6.95
C MET A 1 17.18 13.09 -7.29
N PHE A 2 16.05 13.12 -6.59
CA PHE A 2 14.90 12.28 -6.91
C PHE A 2 14.35 12.66 -8.29
N ASN A 3 14.22 11.69 -9.19
CA ASN A 3 13.67 11.93 -10.52
C ASN A 3 12.14 11.85 -10.44
N LEU A 4 11.47 12.96 -10.11
CA LEU A 4 10.00 13.06 -10.06
C LEU A 4 9.32 12.54 -11.35
N LYS A 5 10.03 12.53 -12.49
CA LYS A 5 9.49 11.97 -13.74
C LYS A 5 9.27 10.46 -13.69
N LYS A 6 10.03 9.70 -12.88
CA LYS A 6 9.81 8.24 -12.74
C LYS A 6 8.55 7.92 -11.93
N LEU A 7 8.22 8.75 -10.93
CA LEU A 7 7.03 8.55 -10.09
C LEU A 7 5.72 8.77 -10.86
N PHE A 8 5.69 9.76 -11.76
CA PHE A 8 4.47 10.14 -12.50
C PHE A 8 4.14 9.19 -13.68
N THR A 9 5.15 8.58 -14.31
CA THR A 9 4.96 7.75 -15.51
C THR A 9 4.34 6.38 -15.20
N ILE A 10 4.47 5.88 -13.96
CA ILE A 10 4.02 4.54 -13.58
C ILE A 10 2.55 4.53 -13.15
N SER A 11 2.11 5.60 -12.47
CA SER A 11 0.70 5.83 -12.19
C SER A 11 -0.14 5.89 -13.47
N LEU A 12 0.45 6.35 -14.59
CA LEU A 12 -0.25 6.49 -15.87
C LEU A 12 -0.44 5.16 -16.64
N ILE A 13 0.46 4.18 -16.45
CA ILE A 13 0.43 2.90 -17.19
C ILE A 13 -0.59 1.91 -16.58
N LEU A 14 -0.99 2.11 -15.32
CA LEU A 14 -1.99 1.29 -14.63
C LEU A 14 -3.45 1.77 -14.79
N LEU A 15 -3.68 2.85 -15.54
CA LEU A 15 -5.00 3.47 -15.71
C LEU A 15 -5.91 2.81 -16.75
N LEU A 16 -5.53 1.68 -17.35
CA LEU A 16 -6.40 1.04 -18.32
C LEU A 16 -7.50 0.24 -17.59
N PRO A 17 -8.80 0.57 -17.79
CA PRO A 17 -9.90 -0.21 -17.22
C PRO A 17 -10.01 -1.55 -17.97
N PHE A 18 -9.15 -2.50 -17.63
CA PHE A 18 -9.03 -3.77 -18.34
C PHE A 18 -10.33 -4.61 -18.34
N SER A 19 -11.15 -4.48 -17.31
CA SER A 19 -12.40 -5.22 -17.13
C SER A 19 -13.59 -4.64 -17.91
N SER A 20 -13.52 -3.38 -18.38
CA SER A 20 -14.59 -2.76 -19.19
C SER A 20 -14.82 -3.47 -20.53
N LEU A 21 -13.83 -4.20 -21.03
CA LEU A 21 -13.92 -5.01 -22.25
C LEU A 21 -14.49 -6.42 -22.01
N ALA A 22 -14.51 -6.89 -20.77
CA ALA A 22 -14.91 -8.26 -20.40
C ALA A 22 -16.30 -8.34 -19.74
N GLN A 23 -16.88 -7.21 -19.31
CA GLN A 23 -18.25 -7.17 -18.80
C GLN A 23 -19.24 -7.29 -19.96
N ASN A 24 -19.69 -8.53 -20.19
CA ASN A 24 -20.93 -8.81 -20.91
C ASN A 24 -22.02 -7.89 -20.35
N THR A 25 -22.71 -7.20 -21.25
CA THR A 25 -23.69 -6.11 -21.07
C THR A 25 -24.94 -6.47 -20.26
N ARG A 26 -24.82 -7.13 -19.10
CA ARG A 26 -25.90 -7.12 -18.12
C ARG A 26 -25.97 -5.70 -17.57
N GLU A 27 -26.99 -4.97 -17.98
CA GLU A 27 -27.38 -3.68 -17.42
C GLU A 27 -27.62 -3.84 -15.91
N THR A 28 -26.56 -3.74 -15.11
CA THR A 28 -26.72 -3.53 -13.68
C THR A 28 -27.22 -2.11 -13.49
N SER A 29 -28.32 -1.92 -12.77
CA SER A 29 -28.97 -0.62 -12.55
C SER A 29 -28.18 0.31 -11.60
N GLY A 30 -26.84 0.28 -11.63
CA GLY A 30 -25.98 1.01 -10.70
C GLY A 30 -24.62 1.39 -11.32
N PRO A 31 -23.79 2.14 -10.58
CA PRO A 31 -22.51 2.64 -11.09
C PRO A 31 -21.54 1.48 -11.34
N SER A 32 -20.77 1.55 -12.42
CA SER A 32 -19.73 0.55 -12.69
C SER A 32 -18.57 0.71 -11.69
N PRO A 33 -18.20 -0.35 -10.95
CA PRO A 33 -17.09 -0.31 -10.01
C PRO A 33 -15.74 0.04 -10.64
N THR A 34 -15.43 -0.50 -11.82
CA THR A 34 -14.20 -0.19 -12.55
C THR A 34 -14.15 1.29 -12.93
N TRP A 35 -15.27 1.87 -13.39
CA TRP A 35 -15.34 3.30 -13.67
C TRP A 35 -15.23 4.15 -12.40
N ALA A 36 -15.84 3.72 -11.30
CA ALA A 36 -15.68 4.40 -10.01
C ALA A 36 -14.20 4.42 -9.57
N ALA A 37 -13.51 3.29 -9.65
CA ALA A 37 -12.08 3.21 -9.38
C ALA A 37 -11.29 4.13 -10.31
N LEU A 38 -11.54 4.09 -11.63
CA LEU A 38 -10.84 4.92 -12.61
C LEU A 38 -11.00 6.42 -12.33
N TRP A 39 -12.22 6.87 -12.04
CA TRP A 39 -12.46 8.26 -11.67
C TRP A 39 -11.73 8.67 -10.39
N ALA A 40 -11.62 7.77 -9.41
CA ALA A 40 -10.85 8.00 -8.19
C ALA A 40 -9.33 8.10 -8.43
N HIS A 41 -8.79 7.40 -9.44
CA HIS A 41 -7.37 7.56 -9.82
C HIS A 41 -7.09 8.93 -10.45
N ILE A 42 -8.02 9.44 -11.26
CA ILE A 42 -7.82 10.69 -12.01
C ILE A 42 -8.01 11.90 -11.10
N ILE A 43 -9.06 11.86 -10.27
CA ILE A 43 -9.44 12.98 -9.42
C ILE A 43 -9.64 12.44 -8.00
N PRO A 44 -8.92 12.96 -6.99
CA PRO A 44 -9.22 12.70 -5.58
C PRO A 44 -10.72 12.82 -5.27
N GLY A 45 -11.34 11.75 -4.76
CA GLY A 45 -12.78 11.67 -4.51
C GLY A 45 -13.68 11.52 -5.76
N GLY A 46 -13.13 11.57 -6.98
CA GLY A 46 -13.89 11.52 -8.23
C GLY A 46 -14.72 10.25 -8.39
N GLY A 47 -14.23 9.11 -7.89
CA GLY A 47 -14.97 7.86 -7.88
C GLY A 47 -16.23 7.89 -7.02
N HIS A 48 -16.24 8.64 -5.91
CA HIS A 48 -17.43 8.83 -5.08
C HIS A 48 -18.40 9.82 -5.72
N MET A 49 -17.91 10.91 -6.33
CA MET A 49 -18.72 11.87 -7.07
C MET A 49 -19.43 11.21 -8.27
N TYR A 50 -18.73 10.36 -9.02
CA TYR A 50 -19.29 9.56 -10.11
C TYR A 50 -20.51 8.72 -9.65
N GLN A 51 -20.48 8.24 -8.41
CA GLN A 51 -21.56 7.46 -7.82
C GLN A 51 -22.64 8.31 -7.13
N GLY A 52 -22.58 9.64 -7.25
CA GLY A 52 -23.49 10.61 -6.62
C GLY A 52 -23.21 10.92 -5.15
N ASP A 53 -22.13 10.37 -4.55
CA ASP A 53 -21.74 10.65 -3.15
C ASP A 53 -20.77 11.84 -3.09
N TRP A 54 -21.32 13.04 -3.26
CA TRP A 54 -20.56 14.29 -3.23
C TRP A 54 -19.92 14.57 -1.87
N GLY A 55 -20.50 14.06 -0.77
CA GLY A 55 -19.97 14.24 0.57
C GLY A 55 -18.63 13.53 0.74
N LYS A 56 -18.57 12.23 0.45
CA LYS A 56 -17.31 11.48 0.44
C LYS A 56 -16.34 12.01 -0.62
N GLY A 57 -16.86 12.37 -1.79
CA GLY A 57 -16.05 12.94 -2.87
C GLY A 57 -15.31 14.20 -2.43
N LEU A 58 -16.02 15.19 -1.88
CA LEU A 58 -15.42 16.42 -1.38
C LEU A 58 -14.45 16.16 -0.22
N LEU A 59 -14.77 15.23 0.69
CA LEU A 59 -13.86 14.85 1.77
C LEU A 59 -12.50 14.45 1.22
N PHE A 60 -12.43 13.44 0.35
CA PHE A 60 -11.17 12.99 -0.25
C PHE A 60 -10.49 14.08 -1.09
N THR A 61 -11.25 14.87 -1.87
CA THR A 61 -10.66 15.99 -2.63
C THR A 61 -9.94 16.98 -1.71
N THR A 62 -10.58 17.34 -0.59
CA THR A 62 -10.03 18.34 0.34
C THR A 62 -8.85 17.81 1.13
N THR A 63 -8.91 16.58 1.64
CA THR A 63 -7.84 15.98 2.46
C THR A 63 -6.61 15.67 1.62
N GLU A 64 -6.78 14.98 0.48
CA GLU A 64 -5.67 14.67 -0.44
C GLU A 64 -5.06 15.96 -1.01
N GLY A 65 -5.89 16.94 -1.37
CA GLY A 65 -5.43 18.25 -1.83
C GLY A 65 -4.62 19.00 -0.77
N ALA A 66 -5.03 18.95 0.50
CA ALA A 66 -4.29 19.54 1.61
C ALA A 66 -2.95 18.84 1.86
N LEU A 67 -2.91 17.51 1.83
CA LEU A 67 -1.68 16.72 2.02
C LEU A 67 -0.67 16.99 0.89
N LEU A 68 -1.10 16.92 -0.37
CA LEU A 68 -0.25 17.15 -1.53
C LEU A 68 0.28 18.58 -1.56
N SER A 69 -0.61 19.58 -1.41
CA SER A 69 -0.20 20.98 -1.42
C SER A 69 0.76 21.31 -0.27
N SER A 70 0.51 20.79 0.94
CA SER A 70 1.39 20.98 2.10
C SER A 70 2.77 20.33 1.86
N SER A 71 2.80 19.12 1.30
CA SER A 71 4.05 18.46 0.90
C SER A 71 4.84 19.31 -0.09
N LEU A 72 4.19 19.83 -1.14
CA LEU A 72 4.83 20.69 -2.14
C LEU A 72 5.36 22.01 -1.54
N VAL A 73 4.61 22.64 -0.64
CA VAL A 73 5.06 23.84 0.07
C VAL A 73 6.32 23.56 0.89
N LEU A 74 6.38 22.44 1.60
CA LEU A 74 7.57 22.07 2.38
C LEU A 74 8.78 21.76 1.47
N LEU A 75 8.57 21.02 0.37
CA LEU A 75 9.63 20.71 -0.61
C LEU A 75 10.22 21.96 -1.28
N THR A 76 9.43 23.01 -1.46
CA THR A 76 9.89 24.26 -2.09
C THR A 76 10.62 25.19 -1.13
N LYS A 77 10.31 25.13 0.17
CA LYS A 77 10.85 26.04 1.20
C LYS A 77 12.28 25.69 1.62
N ASP A 78 12.66 24.41 1.68
CA ASP A 78 14.01 23.99 2.06
C ASP A 78 14.66 23.11 1.00
N LYS A 79 15.36 23.74 0.05
CA LYS A 79 16.06 23.01 -1.04
C LYS A 79 17.27 22.20 -0.57
N LYS A 80 17.74 22.38 0.67
CA LYS A 80 19.00 21.78 1.15
C LYS A 80 18.81 20.54 2.03
N LYS A 81 17.59 20.27 2.48
CA LYS A 81 17.22 19.03 3.17
C LYS A 81 15.94 18.49 2.58
N THR A 82 15.94 17.21 2.22
CA THR A 82 14.71 16.45 2.04
C THR A 82 13.94 16.51 3.37
N ASP A 83 12.95 17.41 3.45
CA ASP A 83 12.17 17.61 4.66
C ASP A 83 11.33 16.35 4.90
N MET A 84 11.68 15.61 5.95
CA MET A 84 10.97 14.42 6.40
C MET A 84 9.46 14.65 6.53
N ALA A 85 9.05 15.84 6.95
CA ALA A 85 7.64 16.19 7.05
C ALA A 85 6.98 16.20 5.66
N ALA A 86 7.66 16.73 4.65
CA ALA A 86 7.16 16.76 3.27
C ALA A 86 7.00 15.34 2.71
N PHE A 87 7.96 14.45 2.98
CA PHE A 87 7.88 13.04 2.58
C PHE A 87 6.75 12.32 3.28
N ASN A 88 6.62 12.47 4.61
CA ASN A 88 5.53 11.84 5.35
C ASN A 88 4.16 12.30 4.86
N LEU A 89 3.99 13.59 4.53
CA LEU A 89 2.76 14.09 3.93
C LEU A 89 2.49 13.52 2.54
N LEU A 90 3.53 13.32 1.72
CA LEU A 90 3.40 12.68 0.41
C LEU A 90 3.03 11.20 0.54
N THR A 91 3.63 10.48 1.48
CA THR A 91 3.30 9.09 1.80
C THR A 91 1.86 8.97 2.30
N LEU A 92 1.41 9.88 3.17
CA LEU A 92 0.01 9.93 3.61
C LEU A 92 -0.93 10.20 2.43
N PHE A 93 -0.61 11.18 1.57
CA PHE A 93 -1.39 11.45 0.36
C PHE A 93 -1.50 10.21 -0.52
N GLN A 94 -0.39 9.52 -0.80
CA GLN A 94 -0.39 8.32 -1.63
C GLN A 94 -1.28 7.22 -1.05
N ASN A 95 -1.16 6.95 0.25
CA ASN A 95 -1.92 5.88 0.90
C ASN A 95 -3.40 6.23 1.07
N GLU A 96 -3.73 7.50 1.32
CA GLU A 96 -5.10 7.97 1.30
C GLU A 96 -5.70 7.84 -0.11
N HIS A 97 -4.95 8.20 -1.14
CA HIS A 97 -5.38 8.07 -2.54
C HIS A 97 -5.63 6.61 -2.94
N PHE A 98 -4.74 5.70 -2.54
CA PHE A 98 -4.93 4.25 -2.70
C PHE A 98 -6.18 3.74 -1.99
N TYR A 99 -6.44 4.20 -0.76
CA TYR A 99 -7.65 3.86 -0.05
C TYR A 99 -8.91 4.46 -0.70
N ASN A 100 -8.88 5.70 -1.19
CA ASN A 100 -9.96 6.35 -1.93
C ASN A 100 -10.35 5.53 -3.18
N ILE A 101 -9.37 5.08 -3.97
CA ILE A 101 -9.62 4.19 -5.13
C ILE A 101 -10.36 2.93 -4.70
N TYR A 102 -9.86 2.25 -3.68
CA TYR A 102 -10.49 1.04 -3.14
C TYR A 102 -11.89 1.31 -2.59
N SER A 103 -12.09 2.39 -1.82
CA SER A 103 -13.37 2.73 -1.21
C SER A 103 -14.41 3.06 -2.27
N ALA A 104 -14.05 3.80 -3.32
CA ALA A 104 -14.94 4.07 -4.45
C ALA A 104 -15.33 2.78 -5.19
N TYR A 105 -14.37 1.90 -5.44
CA TYR A 105 -14.59 0.59 -6.04
C TYR A 105 -15.54 -0.28 -5.20
N GLN A 106 -15.28 -0.36 -3.89
CA GLN A 106 -16.05 -1.14 -2.93
C GLN A 106 -17.49 -0.62 -2.83
N ASP A 107 -17.68 0.69 -2.67
CA ASP A 107 -19.01 1.33 -2.60
C ASP A 107 -19.86 1.02 -3.84
N ALA A 108 -19.25 1.07 -5.03
CA ALA A 108 -19.94 0.77 -6.28
C ALA A 108 -20.36 -0.70 -6.35
N ARG A 109 -19.49 -1.64 -5.94
CA ARG A 109 -19.81 -3.07 -5.89
C ARG A 109 -20.92 -3.38 -4.89
N ILE A 110 -20.93 -2.71 -3.74
CA ILE A 110 -22.01 -2.84 -2.75
C ILE A 110 -23.34 -2.37 -3.34
N LYS A 111 -23.38 -1.24 -4.06
CA LYS A 111 -24.60 -0.70 -4.69
C LYS A 111 -25.23 -1.66 -5.70
N ILE A 112 -24.41 -2.40 -6.44
CA ILE A 112 -24.87 -3.43 -7.39
C ILE A 112 -24.97 -4.84 -6.77
N LYS A 113 -24.91 -4.94 -5.43
CA LYS A 113 -25.00 -6.19 -4.66
C LYS A 113 -23.98 -7.27 -5.05
N ASN A 114 -22.90 -6.87 -5.69
CA ASN A 114 -21.82 -7.75 -6.15
C ASN A 114 -22.25 -8.88 -7.13
N GLU A 115 -23.45 -8.83 -7.73
CA GLU A 115 -24.05 -9.98 -8.43
C GLU A 115 -23.30 -10.39 -9.72
N ALA A 116 -22.46 -9.51 -10.27
CA ALA A 116 -21.75 -9.72 -11.54
C ALA A 116 -20.26 -10.08 -11.38
N TYR A 117 -19.77 -10.29 -10.16
CA TYR A 117 -18.34 -10.44 -9.87
C TYR A 117 -18.04 -11.81 -9.25
N LEU A 118 -16.87 -12.37 -9.60
CA LEU A 118 -16.35 -13.64 -9.07
C LEU A 118 -15.69 -13.49 -7.71
N SER A 119 -15.03 -12.35 -7.47
CA SER A 119 -14.43 -12.02 -6.18
C SER A 119 -15.51 -11.71 -5.15
N GLU A 120 -15.27 -12.05 -3.89
CA GLU A 120 -16.07 -11.50 -2.80
C GLU A 120 -15.67 -10.05 -2.55
N ILE A 121 -16.51 -9.33 -1.80
CA ILE A 121 -16.22 -7.96 -1.40
C ILE A 121 -16.13 -7.89 0.12
N SER A 122 -15.01 -7.38 0.62
CA SER A 122 -14.90 -7.00 2.02
C SER A 122 -15.94 -5.94 2.37
N LYS A 123 -16.50 -6.01 3.58
CA LYS A 123 -17.44 -5.02 4.14
C LYS A 123 -16.78 -4.15 5.21
N GLU A 124 -15.44 -4.15 5.23
CA GLU A 124 -14.66 -3.43 6.22
C GLU A 124 -14.67 -1.94 5.91
N ASN A 125 -14.84 -1.12 6.94
CA ASN A 125 -14.67 0.33 6.86
C ASN A 125 -13.25 0.71 7.30
N ILE A 126 -12.87 1.97 7.02
CA ILE A 126 -11.54 2.50 7.37
C ILE A 126 -11.17 2.29 8.85
N LEU A 127 -12.11 2.44 9.78
CA LEU A 127 -11.83 2.29 11.22
C LEU A 127 -11.47 0.84 11.57
N ASN A 128 -12.16 -0.13 10.97
CA ASN A 128 -11.82 -1.54 11.14
C ASN A 128 -10.43 -1.85 10.59
N LEU A 129 -10.06 -1.27 9.45
CA LEU A 129 -8.73 -1.45 8.86
C LEU A 129 -7.64 -0.78 9.71
N LEU A 130 -7.83 0.47 10.15
CA LEU A 130 -6.89 1.17 11.04
C LEU A 130 -6.72 0.45 12.39
N ALA A 131 -7.75 -0.21 12.90
CA ALA A 131 -7.68 -0.99 14.14
C ALA A 131 -7.09 -2.41 13.95
N SER A 132 -6.93 -2.87 12.71
CA SER A 132 -6.51 -4.25 12.42
C SER A 132 -5.17 -4.65 13.02
N PRO A 133 -4.12 -3.80 13.08
CA PRO A 133 -2.86 -4.15 13.72
C PRO A 133 -3.00 -4.49 15.21
N PHE A 134 -4.09 -4.08 15.86
CA PHE A 134 -4.36 -4.31 17.28
C PHE A 134 -5.38 -5.44 17.52
N ASP A 135 -5.78 -6.16 16.47
CA ASP A 135 -6.71 -7.28 16.59
C ASP A 135 -6.00 -8.52 17.15
N LEU A 136 -6.18 -8.75 18.45
CA LEU A 136 -5.53 -9.86 19.17
C LEU A 136 -5.92 -11.25 18.63
N ASN A 137 -7.02 -11.37 17.89
CA ASN A 137 -7.41 -12.63 17.28
C ASN A 137 -6.41 -13.07 16.19
N LEU A 138 -5.65 -12.14 15.62
CA LEU A 138 -4.62 -12.44 14.62
C LEU A 138 -3.39 -13.14 15.22
N LEU A 139 -3.12 -12.95 16.51
CA LEU A 139 -1.95 -13.56 17.18
C LEU A 139 -2.01 -15.09 17.22
N GLY A 140 -3.20 -15.70 17.11
CA GLY A 140 -3.36 -17.15 17.01
C GLY A 140 -3.24 -17.70 15.59
N ARG A 141 -3.13 -16.83 14.58
CA ARG A 141 -3.16 -17.23 13.17
C ARG A 141 -1.75 -17.42 12.66
N TRP A 142 -1.44 -18.64 12.19
CA TRP A 142 -0.15 -18.90 11.57
C TRP A 142 0.09 -18.02 10.34
N THR A 143 -0.99 -17.61 9.66
CA THR A 143 -0.93 -16.73 8.49
C THR A 143 -0.38 -15.34 8.83
N PHE A 144 -0.68 -14.85 10.03
CA PHE A 144 -0.10 -13.64 10.57
C PHE A 144 1.29 -13.89 11.16
N LEU A 145 1.46 -14.96 11.96
CA LEU A 145 2.70 -15.20 12.69
C LEU A 145 3.91 -15.49 11.79
N LEU A 146 3.71 -16.15 10.65
CA LEU A 146 4.80 -16.52 9.73
C LEU A 146 5.56 -15.30 9.21
N PRO A 147 4.93 -14.32 8.50
CA PRO A 147 5.64 -13.14 8.03
C PRO A 147 6.22 -12.31 9.18
N ILE A 148 5.52 -12.20 10.31
CA ILE A 148 6.02 -11.48 11.49
C ILE A 148 7.28 -12.12 12.08
N SER A 149 7.35 -13.45 12.10
CA SER A 149 8.55 -14.17 12.56
C SER A 149 9.74 -13.93 11.63
N ILE A 150 9.50 -13.93 10.32
CA ILE A 150 10.53 -13.67 9.30
C ILE A 150 11.10 -12.27 9.46
N VAL A 151 10.26 -11.24 9.48
CA VAL A 151 10.72 -9.85 9.59
C VAL A 151 11.38 -9.57 10.93
N THR A 152 10.88 -10.16 12.03
CA THR A 152 11.53 -10.07 13.33
C THR A 152 12.94 -10.66 13.29
N GLY A 153 13.11 -11.83 12.67
CA GLY A 153 14.41 -12.47 12.50
C GLY A 153 15.38 -11.64 11.65
N ILE A 154 14.88 -11.06 10.55
CA ILE A 154 15.66 -10.14 9.70
C ILE A 154 16.09 -8.91 10.50
N THR A 155 15.16 -8.24 11.20
CA THR A 155 15.46 -7.06 12.02
C THR A 155 16.48 -7.38 13.11
N ALA A 156 16.29 -8.48 13.85
CA ALA A 156 17.22 -8.92 14.89
C ALA A 156 18.62 -9.21 14.32
N TRP A 157 18.69 -9.90 13.18
CA TRP A 157 19.96 -10.17 12.50
C TRP A 157 20.67 -8.87 12.09
N ILE A 158 19.96 -7.92 11.47
CA ILE A 158 20.51 -6.61 11.09
C ILE A 158 21.04 -5.84 12.32
N MET A 159 20.36 -5.96 13.47
CA MET A 159 20.77 -5.31 14.72
C MET A 159 21.96 -5.99 15.41
N SER A 160 22.16 -7.30 15.17
CA SER A 160 23.22 -8.11 15.79
C SER A 160 24.62 -7.93 15.19
N ASP A 161 24.74 -7.19 14.09
CA ASP A 161 26.00 -6.93 13.40
C ASP A 161 26.96 -6.10 14.30
N ASP A 162 28.08 -6.70 14.71
CA ASP A 162 29.04 -6.20 15.72
C ASP A 162 29.60 -4.79 15.45
N ASN A 163 29.50 -4.31 14.21
CA ASN A 163 29.93 -2.96 13.83
C ASN A 163 28.86 -1.87 14.05
N ARG A 164 27.67 -2.22 14.53
CA ARG A 164 26.55 -1.29 14.72
C ARG A 164 26.37 -0.96 16.19
N SER A 165 26.49 0.33 16.53
CA SER A 165 26.09 0.81 17.85
C SER A 165 24.60 1.11 17.84
N VAL A 166 23.83 0.46 18.72
CA VAL A 166 22.43 0.82 18.96
C VAL A 166 22.41 2.16 19.69
N LYS A 167 21.84 3.18 19.07
CA LYS A 167 21.80 4.55 19.61
C LYS A 167 20.43 4.84 20.21
N ILE A 168 20.13 4.26 21.36
CA ILE A 168 18.89 4.58 22.08
C ILE A 168 19.05 5.92 22.80
N ARG A 169 18.49 6.99 22.22
CA ARG A 169 18.19 8.21 22.97
C ARG A 169 16.76 8.09 23.48
N SER A 170 16.59 7.85 24.78
CA SER A 170 15.28 7.62 25.41
C SER A 170 14.26 8.74 25.13
N SER A 171 14.70 10.01 25.07
CA SER A 171 13.84 11.14 24.70
C SER A 171 13.38 11.10 23.25
N GLY A 172 14.18 10.53 22.35
CA GLY A 172 13.87 10.37 20.93
C GLY A 172 12.83 9.28 20.66
N ALA A 173 12.99 8.14 21.33
CA ALA A 173 12.16 6.96 21.09
C ALA A 173 10.68 7.19 21.42
N SER A 174 10.40 7.98 22.47
CA SER A 174 9.04 8.25 22.95
C SER A 174 8.14 8.96 21.92
N TRP A 175 8.72 9.75 21.02
CA TRP A 175 7.98 10.36 19.91
C TRP A 175 8.11 9.58 18.60
N ALA A 176 9.24 8.90 18.37
CA ALA A 176 9.49 8.18 17.13
C ALA A 176 8.57 6.96 16.96
N PHE A 177 8.45 6.09 17.97
CA PHE A 177 7.67 4.85 17.82
C PHE A 177 6.18 5.07 17.55
N PRO A 178 5.48 6.01 18.23
CA PRO A 178 4.09 6.32 17.87
C PRO A 178 3.94 6.81 16.43
N LEU A 179 4.87 7.65 15.95
CA LEU A 179 4.86 8.10 14.55
C LEU A 179 5.10 6.96 13.57
N LEU A 180 6.07 6.09 13.85
CA LEU A 180 6.35 4.91 13.05
C LEU A 180 5.14 3.98 13.01
N GLY A 181 4.51 3.69 14.15
CA GLY A 181 3.30 2.87 14.22
C GLY A 181 2.13 3.45 13.43
N GLY A 182 1.91 4.77 13.55
CA GLY A 182 0.90 5.47 12.77
C GLY A 182 1.18 5.41 11.26
N GLN A 183 2.42 5.70 10.86
CA GLN A 183 2.85 5.65 9.46
C GLN A 183 2.69 4.25 8.88
N SER A 184 3.23 3.23 9.54
CA SER A 184 3.12 1.83 9.09
C SER A 184 1.67 1.36 8.99
N THR A 185 0.80 1.79 9.91
CA THR A 185 -0.63 1.50 9.81
C THR A 185 -1.26 2.16 8.59
N THR A 186 -0.96 3.43 8.33
CA THR A 186 -1.50 4.12 7.15
C THR A 186 -0.99 3.53 5.83
N ILE A 187 0.28 3.09 5.77
CA ILE A 187 0.85 2.38 4.61
C ILE A 187 0.13 1.05 4.42
N GLY A 188 0.03 0.23 5.47
CA GLY A 188 -0.67 -1.04 5.41
C GLY A 188 -2.12 -0.91 4.95
N VAL A 189 -2.85 0.11 5.42
CA VAL A 189 -4.22 0.37 4.94
C VAL A 189 -4.25 0.73 3.46
N GLY A 190 -3.45 1.72 3.04
CA GLY A 190 -3.47 2.21 1.66
C GLY A 190 -3.06 1.13 0.66
N GLU A 191 -1.88 0.54 0.87
CA GLU A 191 -1.33 -0.44 -0.06
C GLU A 191 -2.17 -1.73 -0.12
N GLU A 192 -2.63 -2.27 1.00
CA GLU A 192 -3.46 -3.49 0.97
C GLU A 192 -4.83 -3.23 0.36
N ALA A 193 -5.44 -2.06 0.62
CA ALA A 193 -6.68 -1.64 -0.02
C ALA A 193 -6.53 -1.59 -1.55
N TYR A 194 -5.44 -1.01 -2.04
CA TYR A 194 -5.20 -0.91 -3.47
C TYR A 194 -4.82 -2.24 -4.12
N PHE A 195 -3.81 -2.94 -3.60
CA PHE A 195 -3.27 -4.14 -4.25
C PHE A 195 -4.16 -5.38 -4.05
N ARG A 196 -4.66 -5.60 -2.83
CA ARG A 196 -5.43 -6.81 -2.48
C ARG A 196 -6.93 -6.54 -2.54
N GLY A 197 -7.37 -5.37 -2.12
CA GLY A 197 -8.78 -4.98 -2.20
C GLY A 197 -9.24 -4.73 -3.64
N TYR A 198 -8.53 -3.87 -4.38
CA TYR A 198 -8.90 -3.45 -5.73
C TYR A 198 -8.23 -4.29 -6.84
N LEU A 199 -6.90 -4.23 -7.00
CA LEU A 199 -6.22 -4.83 -8.16
C LEU A 199 -6.38 -6.35 -8.24
N GLN A 200 -6.23 -7.07 -7.13
CA GLN A 200 -6.45 -8.52 -7.11
C GLN A 200 -7.88 -8.88 -7.54
N SER A 201 -8.88 -8.15 -7.04
CA SER A 201 -10.29 -8.35 -7.41
C SER A 201 -10.50 -8.10 -8.90
N GLU A 202 -10.02 -6.98 -9.44
CA GLU A 202 -10.17 -6.67 -10.87
C GLU A 202 -9.42 -7.65 -11.77
N PHE A 203 -8.22 -8.08 -11.38
CA PHE A 203 -7.49 -9.09 -12.15
C PHE A 203 -8.18 -10.46 -12.11
N LYS A 204 -8.84 -10.82 -11.01
CA LYS A 204 -9.68 -12.02 -10.99
C LYS A 204 -10.84 -11.90 -11.96
N GLU A 205 -11.50 -10.75 -12.01
CA GLU A 205 -12.57 -10.53 -12.96
C GLU A 205 -12.10 -10.54 -14.41
N LEU A 206 -10.90 -10.02 -14.67
CA LEU A 206 -10.32 -9.98 -16.00
C LEU A 206 -9.87 -11.37 -16.49
N PHE A 207 -9.04 -12.04 -15.69
CA PHE A 207 -8.37 -13.28 -16.10
C PHE A 207 -9.17 -14.55 -15.76
N LYS A 208 -10.25 -14.42 -14.98
CA LYS A 208 -11.07 -15.55 -14.50
C LYS A 208 -10.24 -16.61 -13.79
N SER A 209 -9.15 -16.20 -13.14
CA SER A 209 -8.17 -17.08 -12.49
C SER A 209 -7.57 -16.40 -11.26
N GLU A 210 -7.74 -17.02 -10.09
CA GLU A 210 -7.20 -16.51 -8.82
C GLU A 210 -5.68 -16.40 -8.85
N TRP A 211 -5.00 -17.46 -9.30
CA TRP A 211 -3.53 -17.50 -9.29
C TRP A 211 -2.91 -16.48 -10.23
N VAL A 212 -3.56 -16.22 -11.39
CA VAL A 212 -3.11 -15.16 -12.30
C VAL A 212 -3.36 -13.78 -11.70
N ALA A 213 -4.46 -13.59 -10.96
CA ALA A 213 -4.75 -12.35 -10.26
C ALA A 213 -3.73 -12.07 -9.16
N ILE A 214 -3.45 -13.06 -8.30
CA ILE A 214 -2.42 -12.99 -7.26
C ILE A 214 -1.05 -12.71 -7.87
N GLY A 215 -0.65 -13.44 -8.91
CA GLY A 215 0.63 -13.23 -9.57
C GLY A 215 0.77 -11.83 -10.20
N SER A 216 -0.27 -11.36 -10.88
CA SER A 216 -0.29 -10.05 -11.53
C SER A 216 -0.20 -8.90 -10.52
N GLN A 217 -1.01 -8.91 -9.46
CA GLN A 217 -0.94 -7.86 -8.44
C GLN A 217 0.40 -7.89 -7.70
N SER A 218 0.97 -9.08 -7.46
CA SER A 218 2.25 -9.22 -6.76
C SER A 218 3.42 -8.68 -7.57
N LEU A 219 3.37 -8.87 -8.89
CA LEU A 219 4.36 -8.29 -9.79
C LEU A 219 4.28 -6.77 -9.77
N LEU A 220 3.06 -6.20 -9.81
CA LEU A 220 2.88 -4.75 -9.70
C LEU A 220 3.31 -4.21 -8.35
N PHE A 221 3.00 -4.91 -7.26
CA PHE A 221 3.45 -4.55 -5.92
C PHE A 221 4.98 -4.51 -5.85
N ALA A 222 5.64 -5.58 -6.29
CA ALA A 222 7.10 -5.65 -6.29
C ALA A 222 7.71 -4.56 -7.18
N ALA A 223 7.14 -4.31 -8.36
CA ALA A 223 7.60 -3.28 -9.30
C ALA A 223 7.35 -1.86 -8.83
N ALA A 224 6.31 -1.64 -8.03
CA ALA A 224 6.04 -0.36 -7.38
C ALA A 224 7.14 -0.02 -6.35
N HIS A 225 7.84 -1.02 -5.84
CA HIS A 225 8.95 -0.86 -4.92
C HIS A 225 10.32 -0.99 -5.63
N ASP A 226 11.41 -0.63 -4.95
CA ASP A 226 12.78 -0.75 -5.48
C ASP A 226 13.17 -2.21 -5.73
N ILE A 227 12.91 -2.75 -6.92
CA ILE A 227 13.21 -4.15 -7.28
C ILE A 227 14.72 -4.50 -7.19
N TYR A 228 15.58 -3.51 -7.01
CA TYR A 228 17.02 -3.64 -7.17
C TYR A 228 17.82 -2.79 -6.17
N ILE A 229 18.88 -3.37 -5.61
CA ILE A 229 19.90 -2.65 -4.83
C ILE A 229 21.06 -2.28 -5.76
N ASP A 230 21.32 -0.98 -5.92
CA ASP A 230 22.45 -0.48 -6.69
C ASP A 230 23.75 -0.45 -5.89
N ASP A 231 24.18 -1.63 -5.44
CA ASP A 231 25.49 -1.83 -4.81
C ASP A 231 26.40 -2.66 -5.74
N PRO A 232 27.44 -2.06 -6.34
CA PRO A 232 28.36 -2.77 -7.22
C PRO A 232 29.11 -3.91 -6.50
N LYS A 233 29.21 -3.89 -5.17
CA LYS A 233 29.87 -4.93 -4.36
C LYS A 233 29.02 -6.19 -4.20
N LEU A 234 27.71 -6.09 -4.37
CA LEU A 234 26.82 -7.25 -4.27
C LEU A 234 26.89 -8.09 -5.56
N PRO A 235 26.87 -9.43 -5.47
CA PRO A 235 26.66 -10.31 -6.62
C PRO A 235 25.37 -9.92 -7.36
N LYS A 236 25.37 -10.01 -8.70
CA LYS A 236 24.21 -9.61 -9.53
C LYS A 236 22.89 -10.19 -9.02
N VAL A 237 22.87 -11.46 -8.62
CA VAL A 237 21.66 -12.14 -8.11
C VAL A 237 21.17 -11.54 -6.78
N ALA A 238 22.09 -11.16 -5.89
CA ALA A 238 21.75 -10.60 -4.57
C ALA A 238 21.11 -9.21 -4.70
N ARG A 239 21.40 -8.47 -5.77
CA ARG A 239 20.83 -7.16 -6.01
C ARG A 239 19.32 -7.18 -6.26
N TYR A 240 18.77 -8.29 -6.78
CA TYR A 240 17.34 -8.46 -7.03
C TYR A 240 16.58 -9.09 -5.85
N TRP A 241 17.29 -9.44 -4.77
CA TRP A 241 16.67 -10.09 -3.61
C TRP A 241 15.51 -9.30 -3.00
N PRO A 242 15.55 -7.95 -2.87
CA PRO A 242 14.39 -7.20 -2.36
C PRO A 242 13.17 -7.32 -3.26
N GLY A 243 13.35 -7.29 -4.58
CA GLY A 243 12.27 -7.48 -5.53
C GLY A 243 11.61 -8.86 -5.37
N ALA A 244 12.42 -9.91 -5.25
CA ALA A 244 11.93 -11.26 -4.99
C ALA A 244 11.18 -11.37 -3.66
N LEU A 245 11.73 -10.82 -2.58
CA LEU A 245 11.10 -10.83 -1.26
C LEU A 245 9.74 -10.11 -1.27
N ARG A 246 9.65 -8.94 -1.91
CA ARG A 246 8.40 -8.18 -2.03
C ARG A 246 7.37 -8.89 -2.90
N PHE A 247 7.79 -9.51 -4.00
CA PHE A 247 6.90 -10.34 -4.82
C PHE A 247 6.35 -11.51 -4.00
N THR A 248 7.21 -12.23 -3.26
CA THR A 248 6.79 -13.37 -2.44
C THR A 248 5.85 -12.92 -1.31
N PHE A 249 6.14 -11.81 -0.63
CA PHE A 249 5.25 -11.26 0.39
C PHE A 249 3.89 -10.85 -0.19
N ALA A 250 3.87 -10.20 -1.35
CA ALA A 250 2.62 -9.81 -2.02
C ALA A 250 1.81 -11.01 -2.50
N ALA A 251 2.48 -12.06 -3.01
CA ALA A 251 1.83 -13.29 -3.43
C ALA A 251 1.22 -14.05 -2.25
N TYR A 252 1.98 -14.14 -1.16
CA TYR A 252 1.50 -14.69 0.10
C TYR A 252 0.28 -13.93 0.63
N SER A 253 0.37 -12.60 0.68
CA SER A 253 -0.74 -11.76 1.12
C SER A 253 -1.96 -11.90 0.22
N GLY A 254 -1.78 -12.01 -1.10
CA GLY A 254 -2.88 -12.23 -2.03
C GLY A 254 -3.59 -13.57 -1.81
N TRP A 255 -2.82 -14.61 -1.49
CA TRP A 255 -3.39 -15.89 -1.07
C TRP A 255 -4.11 -15.81 0.28
N VAL A 256 -3.59 -15.05 1.26
CA VAL A 256 -4.27 -14.79 2.54
C VAL A 256 -5.58 -14.02 2.33
N THR A 257 -5.62 -13.06 1.41
CA THR A 257 -6.85 -12.33 1.03
C THR A 257 -7.93 -13.30 0.55
N GLU A 258 -7.59 -14.20 -0.37
CA GLU A 258 -8.55 -15.18 -0.92
C GLU A 258 -9.04 -16.14 0.17
N ARG A 259 -8.10 -16.69 0.96
CA ARG A 259 -8.40 -17.55 2.11
C ARG A 259 -9.36 -16.89 3.10
N ASN A 260 -9.29 -15.57 3.23
CA ASN A 260 -10.10 -14.77 4.13
C ASN A 260 -11.34 -14.16 3.46
N HIS A 261 -11.83 -14.74 2.37
CA HIS A 261 -13.02 -14.24 1.68
C HIS A 261 -12.92 -12.76 1.31
N TYR A 262 -11.74 -12.36 0.81
CA TYR A 262 -11.41 -10.98 0.41
C TYR A 262 -11.39 -9.94 1.53
N SER A 263 -11.45 -10.35 2.80
CA SER A 263 -11.07 -9.50 3.93
C SER A 263 -9.59 -9.15 3.83
N ILE A 264 -9.27 -7.86 3.95
CA ILE A 264 -7.89 -7.36 3.93
C ILE A 264 -7.37 -7.03 5.34
N ARG A 265 -8.17 -7.20 6.39
CA ARG A 265 -7.78 -6.89 7.78
C ARG A 265 -6.49 -7.58 8.21
N GLU A 266 -6.39 -8.89 7.96
CA GLU A 266 -5.18 -9.61 8.34
C GLU A 266 -3.97 -9.08 7.58
N ASN A 267 -4.11 -8.77 6.29
CA ASN A 267 -3.01 -8.23 5.50
C ASN A 267 -2.60 -6.83 5.95
N VAL A 268 -3.57 -5.96 6.26
CA VAL A 268 -3.30 -4.63 6.83
C VAL A 268 -2.49 -4.76 8.13
N ALA A 269 -2.89 -5.69 9.02
CA ALA A 269 -2.16 -5.95 10.24
C ALA A 269 -0.74 -6.48 9.99
N MET A 270 -0.60 -7.48 9.10
CA MET A 270 0.70 -8.05 8.73
C MET A 270 1.63 -6.98 8.16
N HIS A 271 1.14 -6.16 7.23
CA HIS A 271 1.90 -5.10 6.57
C HIS A 271 2.31 -4.03 7.58
N ALA A 272 1.38 -3.53 8.40
CA ALA A 272 1.67 -2.52 9.39
C ALA A 272 2.74 -2.99 10.40
N TRP A 273 2.65 -4.23 10.88
CA TRP A 273 3.67 -4.77 11.78
C TRP A 273 5.00 -5.04 11.08
N TRP A 274 4.97 -5.48 9.82
CA TRP A 274 6.18 -5.66 9.02
C TRP A 274 6.97 -4.36 8.89
N ASP A 275 6.31 -3.29 8.47
CA ASP A 275 6.93 -1.97 8.32
C ASP A 275 7.37 -1.41 9.68
N PHE A 276 6.53 -1.54 10.70
CA PHE A 276 6.86 -1.04 12.03
C PHE A 276 8.12 -1.70 12.58
N LEU A 277 8.29 -3.01 12.41
CA LEU A 277 9.46 -3.74 12.88
C LEU A 277 10.73 -3.37 12.10
N LEU A 278 10.64 -3.21 10.78
CA LEU A 278 11.79 -2.78 9.96
C LEU A 278 12.21 -1.35 10.30
N LEU A 279 11.26 -0.42 10.32
CA LEU A 279 11.51 0.99 10.62
C LEU A 279 12.00 1.20 12.05
N SER A 280 11.46 0.44 13.01
CA SER A 280 11.94 0.48 14.39
C SER A 280 13.36 -0.03 14.50
N GLY A 281 13.70 -1.12 13.79
CA GLY A 281 15.07 -1.64 13.72
C GLY A 281 16.04 -0.62 13.13
N GLU A 282 15.67 0.01 12.02
CA GLU A 282 16.46 1.08 11.40
C GLU A 282 16.63 2.27 12.34
N TYR A 283 15.57 2.71 13.01
CA TYR A 283 15.62 3.78 14.00
C TYR A 283 16.58 3.45 15.14
N LEU A 284 16.54 2.23 15.67
CA LEU A 284 17.42 1.79 16.75
C LEU A 284 18.90 1.79 16.35
N ILE A 285 19.20 1.51 15.07
CA ILE A 285 20.56 1.48 14.53
C ILE A 285 21.07 2.89 14.20
N THR A 286 20.24 3.70 13.55
CA THR A 286 20.65 4.98 12.97
C THR A 286 20.38 6.17 13.89
N GLY A 287 19.43 6.03 14.82
CA GLY A 287 18.84 7.11 15.61
C GLY A 287 17.96 8.05 14.77
N LYS A 288 17.60 7.68 13.54
CA LYS A 288 16.81 8.48 12.60
C LYS A 288 15.54 7.78 12.22
N VAL A 289 14.48 8.56 12.05
CA VAL A 289 13.27 8.14 11.35
C VAL A 289 13.50 8.53 9.90
N GLU A 290 13.78 7.56 9.03
CA GLU A 290 13.83 7.76 7.57
C GLU A 290 12.45 7.40 6.98
N PRO A 291 11.98 8.04 5.90
CA PRO A 291 10.67 7.79 5.36
C PRO A 291 10.71 6.55 4.47
N PHE A 292 9.69 5.69 4.54
CA PHE A 292 9.51 4.64 3.54
C PHE A 292 9.13 5.29 2.22
N VAL A 293 9.95 5.10 1.18
CA VAL A 293 9.70 5.63 -0.16
C VAL A 293 9.36 4.49 -1.10
N LEU A 294 8.19 4.60 -1.72
CA LEU A 294 7.86 3.84 -2.91
C LEU A 294 8.63 4.48 -4.08
N SER A 295 9.75 3.87 -4.46
CA SER A 295 10.52 4.26 -5.63
C SER A 295 10.54 3.12 -6.64
N VAL A 296 10.32 3.49 -7.90
CA VAL A 296 10.49 2.54 -8.99
C VAL A 296 11.80 2.85 -9.72
N SER A 297 12.79 2.03 -9.45
CA SER A 297 14.03 2.00 -10.19
C SER A 297 13.90 1.06 -11.40
N LEU A 298 13.50 1.58 -12.56
CA LEU A 298 13.71 0.84 -13.82
C LEU A 298 15.22 0.80 -14.12
N PRO A 299 15.82 -0.38 -14.34
CA PRO A 299 17.17 -0.48 -14.89
C PRO A 299 17.15 0.19 -16.26
N LEU A 300 18.02 1.20 -16.45
CA LEU A 300 18.35 1.72 -17.78
C LEU A 300 19.30 0.77 -18.48
#